data_AF-A0A377J4C2-F1
#
_entry.id   AF-A0A377J4C2-F1
#
_cell.length_a   1.000
_cell.length_b   1.000
_cell.length_c   1.000
_cell.angle_alpha   90.00
_cell.angle_beta   90.00
_cell.angle_gamma   90.00
#
_symmetry.space_group_name_H-M   'P 1'
#
loop_
_entity.id
_entity.type
_entity.pdbx_description
1 polymer ?
#
loop_
_entity_poly.entity_id
_entity_poly.type
_entity_poly.pdbx_seq_one_letter_code
_entity_poly.pdbx_strand_id
1 'polypeptide(L)' 'MLQLLFRILEGKRASFEQALHNGDLAREIPIEPESSLLICGNGIFPYTDDESLQGLIKSQLGGD' A
#
# COMPACT_ATOMS: atom_id res chain seq x y z
N MET A 1 3.68 33.33 -1.83
CA MET A 1 3.28 32.33 -2.83
C MET A 1 3.35 30.90 -2.29
N LEU A 2 4.48 30.46 -1.71
CA LEU A 2 4.65 29.11 -1.11
C LEU A 2 3.62 28.79 0.00
N GLN A 3 3.34 29.77 0.87
CA GLN A 3 2.34 29.66 1.95
C GLN A 3 0.91 29.43 1.44
N LEU A 4 0.57 29.99 0.28
CA LEU A 4 -0.75 29.79 -0.35
C LEU A 4 -0.85 28.37 -0.91
N LEU A 5 0.24 27.88 -1.52
CA LEU A 5 0.32 26.51 -2.03
C LEU A 5 0.15 25.48 -0.91
N PHE A 6 0.81 25.68 0.23
CA PHE A 6 0.67 24.78 1.38
C PHE A 6 -0.75 24.72 1.92
N ARG A 7 -1.46 25.86 2.05
CA ARG A 7 -2.87 25.86 2.47
C ARG A 7 -3.79 25.13 1.50
N ILE A 8 -3.54 25.26 0.20
CA ILE A 8 -4.30 24.55 -0.83
C ILE A 8 -4.05 23.04 -0.73
N LEU A 9 -2.81 22.62 -0.50
CA LEU A 9 -2.45 21.21 -0.35
C LEU A 9 -2.97 20.62 0.97
N GLU A 10 -2.96 21.39 2.06
CA GLU A 10 -3.57 21.00 3.34
C GLU A 10 -5.08 20.83 3.21
N GLY A 11 -5.76 21.71 2.46
CA GLY A 11 -7.19 21.55 2.14
C GLY A 11 -7.51 20.33 1.27
N LYS A 12 -6.48 19.71 0.66
CA LYS A 12 -6.59 18.44 -0.08
C LYS A 12 -6.20 17.21 0.74
N ARG A 13 -5.78 17.37 2.00
CA ARG A 13 -5.59 16.21 2.88
C ARG A 13 -6.96 15.64 3.23
N ALA A 14 -7.23 14.42 2.75
CA ALA A 14 -8.32 13.61 3.26
C ALA A 14 -7.85 12.91 4.54
N SER A 15 -8.69 12.85 5.57
CA SER A 15 -8.50 11.86 6.64
C SER A 15 -8.69 10.45 6.05
N PHE A 16 -8.19 9.42 6.76
CA PHE A 16 -8.44 8.04 6.38
C PHE A 16 -9.94 7.75 6.24
N GLU A 17 -10.74 8.25 7.18
CA GLU A 17 -12.21 8.11 7.19
C GLU A 17 -12.87 8.81 5.98
N GLN A 18 -12.37 9.99 5.58
CA GLN A 18 -12.85 10.68 4.39
C GLN A 18 -12.47 9.94 3.11
N ALA A 19 -11.23 9.45 3.01
CA ALA A 19 -10.78 8.66 1.86
C ALA A 19 -11.58 7.35 1.74
N LEU A 20 -11.92 6.73 2.88
CA LEU A 20 -12.79 5.55 2.92
C LEU A 20 -14.21 5.88 2.44
N HIS A 21 -14.80 6.97 2.95
CA HIS A 21 -16.14 7.41 2.57
C HIS A 21 -16.25 7.79 1.09
N ASN A 22 -15.21 8.42 0.54
CA ASN A 22 -15.14 8.82 -0.86
C ASN A 22 -14.85 7.65 -1.81
N GLY A 23 -14.52 6.47 -1.28
CA GLY A 23 -14.10 5.31 -2.09
C GLY A 23 -12.69 5.45 -2.67
N ASP A 24 -11.89 6.38 -2.16
CA ASP A 24 -10.48 6.56 -2.55
C ASP A 24 -9.60 5.41 -2.02
N LEU A 25 -10.05 4.70 -0.98
CA LEU A 25 -9.40 3.51 -0.45
C LEU A 25 -10.02 2.24 -1.05
N ALA A 26 -9.21 1.46 -1.75
CA ALA A 26 -9.66 0.30 -2.51
C ALA A 26 -10.01 -0.93 -1.64
N ARG A 27 -9.39 -1.09 -0.46
CA ARG A 27 -9.72 -2.16 0.51
C ARG A 27 -8.85 -2.06 1.76
N GLU A 28 -9.44 -2.37 2.91
CA GLU A 28 -8.66 -2.80 4.07
C GLU A 28 -8.22 -4.26 3.88
N ILE A 29 -6.95 -4.53 4.16
CA ILE A 29 -6.38 -5.88 4.12
C ILE A 29 -6.00 -6.24 5.56
N PRO A 30 -6.73 -7.15 6.22
CA PRO A 30 -6.35 -7.61 7.55
C PRO A 30 -5.02 -8.38 7.45
N ILE A 31 -4.05 -8.01 8.29
CA ILE A 31 -2.76 -8.66 8.39
C ILE A 31 -2.72 -9.44 9.70
N GLU A 32 -2.53 -10.76 9.63
CA GLU A 32 -2.41 -11.56 10.84
C GLU A 32 -1.05 -11.31 11.51
N PRO A 33 -1.01 -11.21 12.86
CA PRO A 33 0.25 -11.20 13.59
C PRO A 33 1.06 -12.44 13.20
N GLU A 34 2.35 -12.26 12.92
CA GLU A 34 3.29 -13.33 12.50
C GLU A 34 3.23 -13.73 11.01
N SER A 35 2.40 -13.09 10.18
CA SER A 35 2.45 -13.28 8.73
C SER A 35 3.67 -12.64 8.08
N SER A 36 4.37 -13.41 7.26
CA SER A 36 5.41 -12.92 6.35
C SER A 36 4.78 -12.31 5.09
N LEU A 37 5.05 -11.03 4.83
CA LEU A 37 4.42 -10.26 3.74
C LEU A 37 5.45 -9.56 2.84
N LEU A 38 5.25 -9.68 1.52
CA LEU A 38 5.89 -8.85 0.51
C LEU A 38 4.97 -7.66 0.20
N ILE A 39 5.45 -6.44 0.43
CA ILE A 39 4.72 -5.21 0.14
C ILE A 39 5.44 -4.48 -0.99
N CYS A 40 4.77 -4.28 -2.12
CA CYS A 40 5.31 -3.58 -3.28
C CYS A 40 4.25 -2.72 -3.98
N GLY A 41 4.65 -1.97 -5.02
CA GLY A 41 3.74 -1.10 -5.77
C GLY A 41 2.56 -1.83 -6.42
N ASN A 42 2.66 -3.16 -6.58
CA ASN A 42 1.64 -4.01 -7.19
C ASN A 42 0.70 -4.67 -6.16
N GLY A 43 0.98 -4.56 -4.86
CA GLY A 43 0.11 -5.11 -3.82
C GLY A 43 0.84 -5.64 -2.59
N ILE A 44 0.08 -6.39 -1.79
CA ILE A 44 0.54 -7.08 -0.58
C ILE A 44 0.34 -8.58 -0.79
N PHE A 45 1.42 -9.35 -0.65
CA PHE A 45 1.43 -10.78 -0.94
C PHE A 45 1.99 -11.58 0.25
N PRO A 46 1.28 -12.57 0.78
CA PRO A 46 1.79 -13.43 1.84
C PRO A 46 2.76 -14.49 1.29
N TYR A 47 3.76 -14.87 2.08
CA TYR A 47 4.69 -15.96 1.80
C TYR A 47 4.98 -16.77 3.07
N THR A 48 5.44 -18.02 2.90
CA THR A 48 5.68 -18.95 4.01
C THR A 48 7.16 -19.28 4.23
N ASP A 49 7.98 -19.07 3.21
CA ASP A 49 9.37 -19.50 3.15
C ASP A 49 10.13 -18.73 2.05
N ASP A 50 11.44 -18.95 1.98
CA ASP A 50 12.30 -18.28 0.99
C ASP A 50 11.93 -18.66 -0.45
N GLU A 51 11.49 -19.90 -0.71
CA GLU A 51 11.13 -20.35 -2.06
C GLU A 51 9.90 -19.60 -2.58
N SER A 52 8.84 -19.53 -1.76
CA SER A 52 7.62 -18.77 -2.08
C SER A 52 7.90 -17.27 -2.21
N LEU A 53 8.80 -16.71 -1.40
CA LEU A 53 9.24 -15.32 -1.55
C LEU A 53 9.95 -15.08 -2.89
N GLN A 54 10.89 -15.95 -3.28
CA GLN A 54 11.59 -15.83 -4.57
C GLN A 54 10.60 -15.94 -5.75
N GLY A 55 9.62 -16.83 -5.65
CA GLY A 55 8.53 -16.94 -6.63
C GLY A 55 7.70 -15.65 -6.74
N LEU A 56 7.40 -14.99 -5.62
CA LEU A 56 6.71 -13.70 -5.60
C LEU A 56 7.57 -12.58 -6.19
N ILE A 57 8.86 -12.53 -5.88
CA ILE A 57 9.77 -11.52 -6.45
C ILE A 57 9.83 -11.67 -7.97
N LYS A 58 9.97 -12.89 -8.47
CA LYS A 58 9.99 -13.17 -9.91
C LYS A 58 8.69 -12.77 -10.60
N SER A 59 7.55 -13.16 -10.01
CA SER A 59 6.23 -12.94 -10.62
C SER A 59 5.71 -11.50 -10.49
N GLN A 60 6.00 -10.81 -9.38
CA GLN A 60 5.44 -9.48 -9.09
C GLN A 60 6.40 -8.33 -9.39
N LEU A 61 7.71 -8.58 -9.33
CA LEU A 61 8.75 -7.55 -9.50
C LEU A 61 9.63 -7.79 -10.75
N GLY A 62 9.45 -8.92 -11.44
CA GLY A 62 10.26 -9.26 -12.61
C GLY A 62 11.70 -9.63 -12.25
N GLY A 63 11.94 -10.21 -11.07
CA GLY A 63 13.26 -10.69 -10.69
C GLY A 63 13.77 -11.77 -11.64
N ASP A 64 14.91 -11.52 -12.29
CA ASP A 64 15.58 -12.44 -13.23
C ASP A 64 16.11 -13.70 -12.53
#